data_AF-A0A355L4Z4-F1
#
_entry.id   AF-A0A355L4Z4-F1
#
_cell.length_a   1.000
_cell.length_b   1.000
_cell.length_c   1.000
_cell.angle_alpha   90.00
_cell.angle_beta   90.00
_cell.angle_gamma   90.00
#
_symmetry.space_group_name_H-M   'P 1'
#
loop_
_entity.id
_entity.type
_entity.pdbx_description
1 polymer ?
#
loop_
_entity_poly.entity_id
_entity_poly.type
_entity_poly.pdbx_seq_one_letter_code
_entity_poly.pdbx_strand_id
1 'polypeptide(L)'
;MNIEEYNLVKKYDYLKYCDYLKNKYGVPVADYFTKSWNKTRRISRTKDGLVLHHVFEDHAIMLSTPLFAKMNPIEWQKAENLVYCDYLEHLLLHILICENPSKEQNIKHAVGIGGAINFIIPELNDVYSGFISSLSWQQNCFERIINDKEVYLLLVERLKNSCKNYPTYEEKNIYRSYNQRYHKWDDNNNMELYEQLKKL
;
A
#
# COMPACT_ATOMS: atom_id res chain seq x y z
N MET A 1 10.82 0.57 4.37
CA MET A 1 11.81 1.03 3.38
C MET A 1 12.41 2.29 3.92
N ASN A 2 13.73 2.32 4.07
CA ASN A 2 14.46 3.51 4.48
C ASN A 2 14.94 4.32 3.26
N ILE A 3 15.66 5.42 3.51
CA ILE A 3 16.10 6.34 2.46
C ILE A 3 17.13 5.71 1.52
N GLU A 4 18.02 4.85 2.01
CA GLU A 4 19.00 4.14 1.18
C GLU A 4 18.30 3.17 0.21
N GLU A 5 17.34 2.40 0.73
CA GLU A 5 16.54 1.51 -0.08
C GLU A 5 15.70 2.27 -1.10
N TYR A 6 15.04 3.37 -0.70
CA TYR A 6 14.29 4.20 -1.64
C TYR A 6 15.20 4.70 -2.78
N ASN A 7 16.40 5.16 -2.47
CA ASN A 7 17.35 5.63 -3.48
C ASN A 7 17.79 4.53 -4.47
N LEU A 8 17.88 3.28 -4.00
CA LEU A 8 18.15 2.12 -4.85
C LEU A 8 16.98 1.82 -5.80
N VAL A 9 15.75 1.80 -5.29
CA VAL A 9 14.58 1.27 -6.01
C VAL A 9 13.71 2.33 -6.68
N LYS A 10 13.91 3.63 -6.42
CA LYS A 10 13.04 4.71 -6.92
C LYS A 10 12.86 4.75 -8.43
N LYS A 11 13.78 4.16 -9.20
CA LYS A 11 13.72 4.07 -10.68
C LYS A 11 13.19 2.73 -11.21
N TYR A 12 12.76 1.83 -10.34
CA TYR A 12 12.22 0.54 -10.77
C TYR A 12 10.82 0.74 -11.33
N ASP A 13 10.46 -0.06 -12.33
CA ASP A 13 9.06 -0.28 -12.67
C ASP A 13 8.40 -1.23 -11.65
N TYR A 14 7.08 -1.32 -11.74
CA TYR A 14 6.25 -2.08 -10.81
C TYR A 14 6.63 -3.56 -10.69
N LEU A 15 6.85 -4.25 -11.82
CA LEU A 15 7.13 -5.68 -11.81
C LEU A 15 8.55 -5.95 -11.30
N LYS A 16 9.53 -5.14 -11.71
CA LYS A 16 10.89 -5.19 -11.18
C LYS A 16 10.92 -4.95 -9.67
N TYR A 17 10.07 -4.04 -9.18
CA TYR A 17 9.96 -3.81 -7.74
C TYR A 17 9.29 -4.98 -7.00
N CYS A 18 8.27 -5.61 -7.60
CA CYS A 18 7.72 -6.87 -7.09
C CYS A 18 8.79 -7.96 -6.96
N ASP A 19 9.63 -8.14 -7.98
CA ASP A 19 10.71 -9.14 -7.95
C ASP A 19 11.77 -8.82 -6.90
N TYR A 20 12.12 -7.54 -6.75
CA TYR A 20 13.00 -7.08 -5.68
C TYR A 20 12.44 -7.45 -4.30
N LEU A 21 11.16 -7.22 -4.03
CA LEU A 21 10.52 -7.56 -2.76
C LEU A 21 10.45 -9.08 -2.52
N LYS A 22 10.21 -9.87 -3.58
CA LYS A 22 10.29 -11.35 -3.50
C LYS A 22 11.69 -11.82 -3.14
N ASN A 23 12.73 -11.21 -3.71
CA ASN A 23 14.11 -11.53 -3.35
C ASN A 23 14.45 -11.11 -1.91
N LYS A 24 13.92 -9.97 -1.47
CA LYS A 24 14.16 -9.43 -0.12
C LYS A 24 13.50 -10.24 0.98
N TYR A 25 12.23 -10.63 0.79
CA TYR A 25 11.41 -11.23 1.85
C TYR A 25 10.99 -12.68 1.60
N GLY A 26 11.22 -13.20 0.40
CA GLY A 26 10.71 -14.49 -0.06
C GLY A 26 9.28 -14.42 -0.59
N VAL A 27 8.85 -15.51 -1.20
CA VAL A 27 7.48 -15.72 -1.69
C VAL A 27 6.63 -16.32 -0.56
N PRO A 28 5.33 -15.97 -0.46
CA PRO A 28 4.43 -16.60 0.51
C PRO A 28 4.41 -18.13 0.39
N VAL A 29 4.21 -18.81 1.52
CA VAL A 29 4.22 -20.27 1.59
C VAL A 29 2.94 -20.93 1.05
N ALA A 30 1.95 -20.13 0.64
CA ALA A 30 0.66 -20.58 0.14
C ALA A 30 -0.12 -19.46 -0.56
N ASP A 31 -1.17 -19.87 -1.27
CA ASP A 31 -2.11 -18.97 -1.93
C ASP A 31 -2.87 -18.08 -0.95
N TYR A 32 -3.31 -16.91 -1.44
CA TYR A 32 -3.96 -15.89 -0.63
C TYR A 32 -5.25 -16.39 0.01
N PHE A 33 -6.07 -17.08 -0.77
CA PHE A 33 -7.34 -17.65 -0.34
C PHE A 33 -7.24 -19.17 -0.14
N THR A 34 -7.93 -19.66 0.88
CA THR A 34 -8.28 -21.07 1.02
C THR A 34 -9.34 -21.47 -0.03
N LYS A 35 -9.60 -22.78 -0.20
CA LYS A 35 -10.65 -23.29 -1.09
C LYS A 35 -12.04 -22.66 -0.82
N SER A 36 -12.30 -22.26 0.42
CA SER A 36 -13.55 -21.61 0.84
C SER A 36 -13.49 -20.07 0.76
N TRP A 37 -12.49 -19.50 0.08
CA TRP A 37 -12.31 -18.05 -0.08
C TRP A 37 -12.11 -17.25 1.22
N ASN A 38 -11.63 -17.91 2.27
CA ASN A 38 -11.11 -17.24 3.47
C ASN A 38 -9.62 -16.93 3.28
N LYS A 39 -9.15 -15.76 3.76
CA LYS A 39 -7.73 -15.42 3.77
C LYS A 39 -6.93 -16.50 4.51
N THR A 40 -5.89 -17.02 3.86
CA THR A 40 -4.98 -18.01 4.43
C THR A 40 -4.24 -17.40 5.63
N ARG A 41 -4.32 -18.02 6.81
CA ARG A 41 -3.69 -17.45 8.02
C ARG A 41 -2.17 -17.63 8.05
N ARG A 42 -1.66 -18.74 7.52
CA ARG A 42 -0.22 -19.10 7.56
C ARG A 42 0.68 -18.20 6.71
N ILE A 43 0.11 -17.37 5.84
CA ILE A 43 0.87 -16.41 5.03
C ILE A 43 1.00 -15.04 5.72
N SER A 44 0.42 -14.86 6.91
CA SER A 44 0.55 -13.60 7.65
C SER A 44 1.96 -13.43 8.19
N ARG A 45 2.59 -12.29 7.87
CA ARG A 45 3.91 -11.89 8.39
C ARG A 45 3.86 -10.56 9.16
N THR A 46 2.70 -10.22 9.71
CA THR A 46 2.53 -9.02 10.54
C THR A 46 3.32 -9.08 11.86
N LYS A 47 3.78 -10.26 12.30
CA LYS A 47 4.76 -10.37 13.39
C LYS A 47 6.13 -9.79 13.02
N ASP A 48 6.47 -9.83 11.74
CA ASP A 48 7.71 -9.24 11.21
C ASP A 48 7.49 -7.78 10.75
N GLY A 49 6.27 -7.26 10.98
CA GLY A 49 5.79 -5.96 10.51
C GLY A 49 5.48 -5.88 9.01
N LEU A 50 5.28 -7.03 8.34
CA LEU A 50 5.03 -7.10 6.91
C LEU A 50 3.56 -7.38 6.60
N VAL A 51 3.07 -6.76 5.52
CA VAL A 51 1.77 -7.00 4.91
C VAL A 51 1.93 -7.68 3.55
N LEU A 52 0.82 -8.14 2.98
CA LEU A 52 0.77 -8.78 1.67
C LEU A 52 0.20 -7.81 0.63
N HIS A 53 0.79 -7.82 -0.55
CA HIS A 53 0.31 -7.13 -1.75
C HIS A 53 0.13 -8.14 -2.90
N HIS A 54 -0.90 -7.95 -3.73
CA HIS A 54 -1.13 -8.79 -4.90
C HIS A 54 -0.41 -8.20 -6.11
N VAL A 55 0.41 -9.00 -6.79
CA VAL A 55 1.13 -8.54 -7.99
C VAL A 55 0.15 -8.08 -9.07
N PHE A 56 -1.01 -8.71 -9.21
CA PHE A 56 -2.01 -8.33 -10.22
C PHE A 56 -2.93 -7.16 -9.83
N GLU A 57 -2.62 -6.41 -8.76
CA GLU A 57 -3.37 -5.18 -8.46
C GLU A 57 -3.13 -4.05 -9.48
N ASP A 58 -2.18 -4.21 -10.40
CA ASP A 58 -2.04 -3.41 -11.63
C ASP A 58 -3.01 -3.79 -12.75
N HIS A 59 -3.75 -4.91 -12.59
CA HIS A 59 -4.80 -5.36 -13.51
C HIS A 59 -6.21 -5.15 -12.93
N ALA A 60 -6.40 -5.37 -11.62
CA ALA A 60 -7.70 -5.25 -10.99
C ALA A 60 -7.63 -4.72 -9.55
N ILE A 61 -8.68 -4.02 -9.14
CA ILE A 61 -8.80 -3.48 -7.78
C ILE A 61 -9.30 -4.53 -6.78
N MET A 62 -8.95 -4.32 -5.51
CA MET A 62 -9.53 -5.03 -4.35
C MET A 62 -9.35 -6.55 -4.40
N LEU A 63 -8.22 -7.05 -4.91
CA LEU A 63 -7.95 -8.49 -5.02
C LEU A 63 -7.88 -9.22 -3.66
N SER A 64 -7.72 -8.48 -2.56
CA SER A 64 -7.88 -9.01 -1.20
C SER A 64 -9.33 -9.32 -0.79
N THR A 65 -10.32 -8.91 -1.58
CA THR A 65 -11.75 -9.04 -1.30
C THR A 65 -12.34 -10.19 -2.11
N PRO A 66 -12.99 -11.20 -1.48
CA PRO A 66 -13.47 -12.39 -2.19
C PRO A 66 -14.37 -12.11 -3.40
N LEU A 67 -15.19 -11.06 -3.34
CA LEU A 67 -16.07 -10.68 -4.45
C LEU A 67 -15.27 -10.33 -5.71
N PHE A 68 -14.29 -9.42 -5.59
CA PHE A 68 -13.46 -8.98 -6.70
C PHE A 68 -12.48 -10.08 -7.14
N ALA A 69 -11.91 -10.82 -6.20
CA ALA A 69 -10.99 -11.90 -6.51
C ALA A 69 -11.65 -13.00 -7.37
N LYS A 70 -12.91 -13.35 -7.08
CA LYS A 70 -13.68 -14.35 -7.86
C LYS A 70 -14.01 -13.91 -9.29
N MET A 71 -13.97 -12.61 -9.58
CA MET A 71 -14.21 -12.07 -10.92
C MET A 71 -12.96 -12.09 -11.80
N ASN A 72 -11.81 -12.48 -11.25
CA ASN A 72 -10.51 -12.49 -11.91
C ASN A 72 -9.91 -13.90 -11.91
N PRO A 73 -8.87 -14.17 -12.73
CA PRO A 73 -8.20 -15.46 -12.76
C PRO A 73 -7.72 -15.91 -11.37
N ILE A 74 -7.97 -17.18 -11.04
CA ILE A 74 -7.59 -17.75 -9.74
C ILE A 74 -6.06 -17.75 -9.55
N GLU A 75 -5.32 -17.80 -10.65
CA GLU A 75 -3.86 -17.73 -10.70
C GLU A 75 -3.33 -16.45 -10.05
N TRP A 76 -4.07 -15.34 -10.11
CA TRP A 76 -3.66 -14.07 -9.50
C TRP A 76 -3.62 -14.12 -7.97
N GLN A 77 -4.26 -15.13 -7.38
CA GLN A 77 -4.31 -15.38 -5.94
C GLN A 77 -3.23 -16.37 -5.48
N LYS A 78 -2.46 -16.95 -6.40
CA LYS A 78 -1.41 -17.92 -6.08
C LYS A 78 -0.23 -17.29 -5.37
N ALA A 79 0.44 -18.08 -4.55
CA ALA A 79 1.60 -17.68 -3.76
C ALA A 79 2.65 -16.89 -4.57
N GLU A 80 3.01 -17.37 -5.75
CA GLU A 80 4.02 -16.73 -6.63
C GLU A 80 3.62 -15.33 -7.13
N ASN A 81 2.33 -14.98 -7.01
CA ASN A 81 1.75 -13.72 -7.46
C ASN A 81 1.41 -12.77 -6.29
N LEU A 82 2.06 -13.00 -5.16
CA LEU A 82 1.98 -12.19 -3.96
C LEU A 82 3.38 -11.70 -3.58
N VAL A 83 3.45 -10.56 -2.91
CA VAL A 83 4.69 -10.02 -2.33
C VAL A 83 4.47 -9.57 -0.89
N TYR A 84 5.51 -9.72 -0.07
CA TYR A 84 5.55 -9.09 1.24
C TYR A 84 6.14 -7.68 1.13
N CYS A 85 5.62 -6.75 1.92
CA CYS A 85 6.09 -5.37 1.99
C CYS A 85 5.77 -4.77 3.36
N ASP A 86 6.54 -3.77 3.79
CA ASP A 86 6.09 -2.82 4.82
C ASP A 86 5.21 -1.72 4.21
N TYR A 87 4.70 -0.81 5.05
CA TYR A 87 3.73 0.20 4.61
C TYR A 87 4.29 1.20 3.59
N LEU A 88 5.58 1.54 3.64
CA LEU A 88 6.19 2.48 2.68
C LEU A 88 6.48 1.78 1.36
N GLU A 89 6.93 0.53 1.39
CA GLU A 89 7.07 -0.31 0.21
C GLU A 89 5.70 -0.53 -0.46
N HIS A 90 4.65 -0.76 0.33
CA HIS A 90 3.28 -0.90 -0.16
C HIS A 90 2.78 0.38 -0.83
N LEU A 91 3.04 1.56 -0.23
CA LEU A 91 2.71 2.84 -0.86
C LEU A 91 3.43 3.00 -2.21
N LEU A 92 4.73 2.67 -2.27
CA LEU A 92 5.48 2.72 -3.52
C LEU A 92 4.92 1.77 -4.59
N LEU A 93 4.49 0.55 -4.22
CA LEU A 93 3.81 -0.35 -5.14
C LEU A 93 2.57 0.32 -5.76
N HIS A 94 1.68 0.91 -4.96
CA HIS A 94 0.50 1.60 -5.48
C HIS A 94 0.83 2.82 -6.35
N ILE A 95 1.90 3.57 -6.03
CA ILE A 95 2.39 4.66 -6.88
C ILE A 95 2.85 4.14 -8.24
N LEU A 96 3.68 3.09 -8.27
CA LEU A 96 4.21 2.52 -9.50
C LEU A 96 3.09 1.97 -10.41
N ILE A 97 2.04 1.39 -9.81
CA ILE A 97 0.84 0.97 -10.54
C ILE A 97 0.14 2.16 -11.20
N CYS A 98 0.02 3.30 -10.50
CA CYS A 98 -0.60 4.50 -11.06
C CYS A 98 0.24 5.10 -12.20
N GLU A 99 1.56 5.07 -12.06
CA GLU A 99 2.50 5.62 -13.05
C GLU A 99 2.51 4.80 -14.35
N ASN A 100 2.33 3.48 -14.25
CA ASN A 100 2.33 2.60 -15.41
C ASN A 100 1.41 1.38 -15.16
N PRO A 101 0.08 1.56 -15.25
CA PRO A 101 -0.86 0.46 -15.06
C PRO A 101 -0.72 -0.58 -16.18
N SER A 102 -1.16 -1.83 -15.93
CA SER A 102 -1.13 -2.85 -16.96
C SER A 102 -1.98 -2.44 -18.17
N LYS A 103 -1.48 -2.73 -19.37
CA LYS A 103 -2.26 -2.58 -20.61
C LYS A 103 -3.47 -3.51 -20.65
N GLU A 104 -3.43 -4.58 -19.84
CA GLU A 104 -4.47 -5.58 -19.71
C GLU A 104 -5.37 -5.33 -18.49
N GLN A 105 -5.30 -4.14 -17.88
CA GLN A 105 -6.16 -3.81 -16.75
C GLN A 105 -7.65 -3.90 -17.11
N ASN A 106 -8.46 -4.30 -16.12
CA ASN A 106 -9.90 -4.37 -16.27
C ASN A 106 -10.48 -3.01 -16.62
N ILE A 107 -11.39 -3.01 -17.60
CA ILE A 107 -12.06 -1.80 -18.09
C ILE A 107 -12.75 -1.08 -16.92
N LYS A 108 -12.56 0.25 -16.82
CA LYS A 108 -13.08 1.15 -15.76
C LYS A 108 -12.44 0.99 -14.37
N HIS A 109 -11.42 0.16 -14.20
CA HIS A 109 -10.69 0.11 -12.93
C HIS A 109 -9.55 1.13 -12.95
N ALA A 110 -9.60 2.12 -12.05
CA ALA A 110 -8.46 2.97 -11.74
C ALA A 110 -7.59 2.24 -10.70
N VAL A 111 -6.64 1.45 -11.18
CA VAL A 111 -5.78 0.60 -10.35
C VAL A 111 -4.76 1.43 -9.54
N GLY A 112 -4.30 0.89 -8.41
CA GLY A 112 -3.33 1.53 -7.52
C GLY A 112 -3.88 2.71 -6.69
N ILE A 113 -4.50 3.68 -7.35
CA ILE A 113 -4.80 4.98 -6.76
C ILE A 113 -5.71 4.89 -5.53
N GLY A 114 -6.71 4.01 -5.59
CA GLY A 114 -7.64 3.78 -4.49
C GLY A 114 -6.96 3.19 -3.25
N GLY A 115 -5.98 2.31 -3.43
CA GLY A 115 -5.18 1.74 -2.34
C GLY A 115 -4.35 2.80 -1.63
N ALA A 116 -3.69 3.66 -2.42
CA ALA A 116 -2.89 4.76 -1.91
C ALA A 116 -3.72 5.78 -1.12
N ILE A 117 -4.73 6.42 -1.74
CA ILE A 117 -5.37 7.61 -1.16
C ILE A 117 -6.53 7.30 -0.19
N ASN A 118 -7.13 6.10 -0.23
CA ASN A 118 -8.24 5.77 0.66
C ASN A 118 -7.82 4.92 1.88
N PHE A 119 -6.62 4.34 1.85
CA PHE A 119 -6.15 3.42 2.89
C PHE A 119 -4.75 3.77 3.37
N ILE A 120 -3.73 3.66 2.52
CA ILE A 120 -2.33 3.68 2.96
C ILE A 120 -1.89 5.08 3.42
N ILE A 121 -2.11 6.11 2.61
CA ILE A 121 -1.76 7.49 2.96
C ILE A 121 -2.52 7.95 4.22
N PRO A 122 -3.86 7.76 4.32
CA PRO A 122 -4.57 8.11 5.54
C PRO A 122 -4.08 7.38 6.80
N GLU A 123 -3.66 6.11 6.69
CA GLU A 123 -3.14 5.36 7.84
C GLU A 123 -1.74 5.86 8.21
N LEU A 124 -0.87 6.15 7.23
CA LEU A 124 0.44 6.74 7.46
C LEU A 124 0.37 8.16 8.02
N ASN A 125 -0.65 8.96 7.65
CA ASN A 125 -0.89 10.26 8.24
C ASN A 125 -1.09 10.16 9.75
N ASP A 126 -1.96 9.23 10.18
CA ASP A 126 -2.22 8.99 11.59
C ASP A 126 -0.91 8.59 12.31
N VAL A 127 -0.17 7.63 11.75
CA VAL A 127 1.07 7.10 12.34
C VAL A 127 2.13 8.19 12.50
N TYR A 128 2.42 8.96 11.44
CA TYR A 128 3.43 10.03 11.48
C TYR A 128 2.98 11.28 12.26
N SER A 129 1.73 11.31 12.70
CA SER A 129 1.20 12.32 13.63
C SER A 129 1.09 11.81 15.06
N GLY A 130 1.54 10.57 15.33
CA GLY A 130 1.65 10.01 16.68
C GLY A 130 0.55 9.04 17.09
N PHE A 131 -0.28 8.57 16.16
CA PHE A 131 -1.27 7.54 16.46
C PHE A 131 -0.60 6.24 16.90
N ILE A 132 -1.11 5.67 18.00
CA ILE A 132 -0.68 4.36 18.51
C ILE A 132 -1.87 3.40 18.43
N SER A 133 -1.76 2.38 17.59
CA SER A 133 -2.79 1.34 17.49
C SER A 133 -2.87 0.52 18.78
N SER A 134 -4.06 0.06 19.15
CA SER A 134 -4.25 -0.93 20.22
C SER A 134 -4.04 -2.38 19.75
N LEU A 135 -3.82 -2.60 18.45
CA LEU A 135 -3.61 -3.92 17.86
C LEU A 135 -2.11 -4.19 17.69
N SER A 136 -1.60 -5.21 18.37
CA SER A 136 -0.18 -5.57 18.34
C SER A 136 0.37 -5.80 16.93
N TRP A 137 -0.42 -6.42 16.05
CA TRP A 137 0.01 -6.66 14.68
C TRP A 137 0.18 -5.37 13.86
N GLN A 138 -0.59 -4.32 14.15
CA GLN A 138 -0.41 -3.01 13.51
C GLN A 138 0.79 -2.29 14.07
N GLN A 139 0.99 -2.34 15.39
CA GLN A 139 2.17 -1.77 16.04
C GLN A 139 3.46 -2.31 15.42
N ASN A 140 3.59 -3.63 15.26
CA ASN A 140 4.73 -4.25 14.60
C ASN A 140 4.98 -3.68 13.19
N CYS A 141 3.93 -3.45 12.41
CA CYS A 141 4.05 -2.89 11.07
C CYS A 141 4.44 -1.40 11.09
N PHE A 142 3.92 -0.62 12.04
CA PHE A 142 4.24 0.80 12.19
C PHE A 142 5.67 1.01 12.69
N GLU A 143 6.13 0.19 13.63
CA GLU A 143 7.50 0.23 14.15
C GLU A 143 8.57 0.06 13.07
N ARG A 144 8.26 -0.67 11.98
CA ARG A 144 9.18 -0.81 10.83
C ARG A 144 9.43 0.47 10.06
N ILE A 145 8.48 1.42 10.10
CA ILE A 145 8.49 2.60 9.23
C ILE A 145 8.53 3.92 10.00
N ILE A 146 8.36 3.90 11.33
CA ILE A 146 8.16 5.12 12.12
C ILE A 146 9.31 6.13 12.02
N ASN A 147 10.54 5.63 11.78
CA ASN A 147 11.73 6.46 11.65
C ASN A 147 11.96 6.96 10.21
N ASP A 148 11.15 6.53 9.23
CA ASP A 148 11.34 6.79 7.81
C ASP A 148 10.34 7.83 7.25
N LYS A 149 9.96 8.82 8.08
CA LYS A 149 9.03 9.90 7.69
C LYS A 149 9.47 10.65 6.44
N GLU A 150 10.77 10.84 6.26
CA GLU A 150 11.31 11.48 5.04
C GLU A 150 10.92 10.71 3.77
N VAL A 151 11.01 9.37 3.79
CA VAL A 151 10.62 8.52 2.66
C VAL A 151 9.12 8.64 2.40
N TYR A 152 8.30 8.70 3.45
CA TYR A 152 6.87 8.94 3.30
C TYR A 152 6.57 10.25 2.56
N LEU A 153 7.21 11.36 2.96
CA LEU A 153 7.03 12.66 2.31
C LEU A 153 7.44 12.60 0.82
N LEU A 154 8.57 11.97 0.50
CA LEU A 154 9.03 11.77 -0.87
C LEU A 154 8.04 10.95 -1.71
N LEU A 155 7.42 9.92 -1.13
CA LEU A 155 6.42 9.11 -1.82
C LEU A 155 5.13 9.89 -2.08
N VAL A 156 4.66 10.69 -1.11
CA VAL A 156 3.48 11.54 -1.31
C VAL A 156 3.76 12.62 -2.37
N GLU A 157 4.93 13.27 -2.33
CA GLU A 157 5.35 14.22 -3.37
C GLU A 157 5.37 13.56 -4.76
N ARG A 158 5.95 12.35 -4.86
CA ARG A 158 5.96 11.58 -6.11
C ARG A 158 4.54 11.33 -6.61
N LEU A 159 3.65 10.84 -5.75
CA LEU A 159 2.25 10.58 -6.11
C LEU A 159 1.53 11.86 -6.59
N LYS A 160 1.68 12.98 -5.87
CA LYS A 160 1.11 14.28 -6.27
C LYS A 160 1.61 14.70 -7.65
N ASN A 161 2.89 14.48 -7.93
CA ASN A 161 3.48 14.88 -9.19
C ASN A 161 3.11 13.97 -10.36
N SER A 162 3.17 12.64 -10.18
CA SER A 162 2.97 11.67 -11.25
C SER A 162 1.50 11.28 -11.47
N CYS A 163 0.66 11.37 -10.43
CA CYS A 163 -0.72 10.88 -10.48
C CYS A 163 -1.79 11.98 -10.41
N LYS A 164 -1.45 13.28 -10.43
CA LYS A 164 -2.44 14.39 -10.34
C LYS A 164 -3.59 14.34 -11.35
N ASN A 165 -3.34 13.77 -12.52
CA ASN A 165 -4.33 13.63 -13.59
C ASN A 165 -4.85 12.19 -13.72
N TYR A 166 -4.47 11.30 -12.81
CA TYR A 166 -4.88 9.91 -12.84
C TYR A 166 -6.38 9.81 -12.51
N PRO A 167 -7.14 8.91 -13.17
CA PRO A 167 -8.56 8.76 -12.90
C PRO A 167 -8.84 8.57 -11.40
N THR A 168 -9.86 9.26 -10.89
CA THR A 168 -10.30 9.22 -9.47
C THR A 168 -9.34 9.80 -8.44
N TYR A 169 -8.19 10.35 -8.86
CA TYR A 169 -7.34 11.13 -7.95
C TYR A 169 -8.07 12.37 -7.48
N GLU A 170 -8.12 12.58 -6.16
CA GLU A 170 -8.54 13.82 -5.54
C GLU A 170 -7.56 14.16 -4.42
N GLU A 171 -6.86 15.29 -4.54
CA GLU A 171 -5.81 15.67 -3.58
C GLU A 171 -6.34 15.78 -2.14
N LYS A 172 -7.60 16.17 -1.96
CA LYS A 172 -8.26 16.20 -0.63
C LYS A 172 -8.22 14.84 0.10
N ASN A 173 -8.06 13.72 -0.62
CA ASN A 173 -7.98 12.39 -0.02
C ASN A 173 -6.59 12.11 0.59
N ILE A 174 -5.57 12.89 0.23
CA ILE A 174 -4.25 12.85 0.90
C ILE A 174 -4.34 13.40 2.33
N TYR A 175 -5.24 14.37 2.56
CA TYR A 175 -5.39 15.06 3.85
C TYR A 175 -6.53 14.45 4.67
N ARG A 176 -6.41 13.16 4.99
CA ARG A 176 -7.42 12.42 5.75
C ARG A 176 -6.80 11.51 6.78
N SER A 177 -7.50 11.35 7.90
CA SER A 177 -7.25 10.33 8.91
C SER A 177 -7.97 9.04 8.55
N TYR A 178 -7.25 7.91 8.62
CA TYR A 178 -7.87 6.60 8.45
C TYR A 178 -8.78 6.24 9.64
N ASN A 179 -8.33 6.58 10.85
CA ASN A 179 -8.97 6.19 12.10
C ASN A 179 -10.17 7.06 12.50
N GLN A 180 -10.44 8.15 11.79
CA GLN A 180 -11.62 9.02 12.01
C GLN A 180 -12.94 8.25 11.92
N ARG A 181 -13.06 7.34 10.96
CA ARG A 181 -14.27 6.50 10.80
C ARG A 181 -14.50 5.52 11.95
N TYR A 182 -13.51 5.34 12.82
CA TYR A 182 -13.58 4.50 14.01
C TYR A 182 -13.62 5.31 15.30
N HIS A 183 -13.64 6.65 15.22
CA HIS A 183 -13.59 7.56 16.36
C HIS A 183 -12.38 7.33 17.30
N LYS A 184 -11.23 6.93 16.73
CA LYS A 184 -10.00 6.65 17.50
C LYS A 184 -8.91 7.73 17.36
N TRP A 185 -8.97 8.48 16.28
CA TRP A 185 -8.06 9.55 15.87
C TRP A 185 -8.80 10.39 14.84
N ASP A 186 -8.44 11.66 14.63
CA ASP A 186 -9.12 12.49 13.64
C ASP A 186 -8.20 13.45 12.89
N ASP A 187 -8.75 14.13 11.88
CA ASP A 187 -8.02 15.07 11.04
C ASP A 187 -7.33 16.20 11.81
N ASN A 188 -7.85 16.63 12.97
CA ASN A 188 -7.22 17.69 13.76
C ASN A 188 -5.86 17.25 14.30
N ASN A 189 -5.72 15.97 14.65
CA ASN A 189 -4.46 15.42 15.12
C ASN A 189 -3.37 15.45 14.04
N ASN A 190 -3.76 15.40 12.77
CA ASN A 190 -2.85 15.32 11.63
C ASN A 190 -2.52 16.69 11.01
N MET A 191 -3.06 17.79 11.56
CA MET A 191 -2.99 19.12 10.92
C MET A 191 -1.57 19.59 10.63
N GLU A 192 -0.63 19.39 11.55
CA GLU A 192 0.77 19.78 11.33
C GLU A 192 1.38 19.03 10.13
N LEU A 193 1.10 17.73 10.03
CA LEU A 193 1.54 16.91 8.91
C LEU A 193 0.86 17.35 7.61
N TYR A 194 -0.44 17.67 7.62
CA TYR A 194 -1.14 18.16 6.44
C TYR A 194 -0.54 19.47 5.93
N GLU A 195 -0.14 20.39 6.81
CA GLU A 195 0.57 21.61 6.40
C GLU A 195 1.95 21.34 5.80
N GLN A 196 2.63 20.25 6.19
CA GLN A 196 3.84 19.80 5.52
C GLN A 196 3.53 19.24 4.13
N LEU A 197 2.53 18.35 4.02
CA LEU A 197 2.14 17.72 2.76
C LEU A 197 1.59 18.69 1.71
N LYS A 198 0.94 19.78 2.13
CA LYS A 198 0.47 20.86 1.24
C LYS A 198 1.61 21.66 0.60
N LYS A 199 2.80 21.68 1.22
CA LYS A 199 3.98 22.43 0.75
C LYS A 199 4.84 21.66 -0.24
N LEU A 200 4.62 20.35 -0.36
CA LEU A 200 5.20 19.48 -1.41
C LEU A 200 4.53 19.77 -2.75
#